data_AF-A0A8D8Z957-F1
#
_entry.id   AF-A0A8D8Z957-F1
#
_cell.length_a   1.000
_cell.length_b   1.000
_cell.length_c   1.000
_cell.angle_alpha   90.00
_cell.angle_beta   90.00
_cell.angle_gamma   90.00
#
_symmetry.space_group_name_H-M   'P 1'
#
loop_
_entity.id
_entity.type
_entity.pdbx_description
1 polymer ?
#
loop_
_entity_poly.entity_id
_entity_poly.type
_entity_poly.pdbx_seq_one_letter_code
_entity_poly.pdbx_strand_id
1 'polypeptide(L)'
;MQIPLFCIIFSAYAPVPSSLAVAFAAAGGIPDSDEVHCNSNQQYVVPHSVYCDRFYACDNGTPVMYQCEDGYGYHVEKQECKYLHLVKCGTRKKLRKFNILSS
;
A
#
# COMPACT_ATOMS: atom_id res chain seq x y z
N MET A 1 56.94 28.93 -7.84
CA MET A 1 56.59 28.44 -6.49
C MET A 1 55.08 28.58 -6.34
N GLN A 2 54.37 27.45 -6.13
CA GLN A 2 52.96 27.28 -5.66
C GLN A 2 51.86 28.05 -6.46
N ILE A 3 51.15 27.43 -7.42
CA ILE A 3 49.86 26.68 -7.33
C ILE A 3 48.61 27.60 -7.30
N PRO A 4 47.58 27.28 -8.11
CA PRO A 4 47.10 28.19 -9.15
C PRO A 4 45.59 28.53 -9.10
N LEU A 5 45.26 29.47 -9.98
CA LEU A 5 44.00 30.05 -10.47
C LEU A 5 42.83 29.07 -10.80
N PHE A 6 42.53 28.06 -9.96
CA PHE A 6 41.47 27.07 -10.24
C PHE A 6 40.22 27.21 -9.35
N CYS A 7 39.90 28.42 -8.86
CA CYS A 7 38.82 28.54 -7.89
C CYS A 7 37.43 28.92 -8.42
N ILE A 8 37.23 29.58 -9.57
CA ILE A 8 35.96 30.33 -9.70
C ILE A 8 35.38 30.55 -11.10
N ILE A 9 35.66 29.70 -12.10
CA ILE A 9 34.85 29.70 -13.34
C ILE A 9 34.48 28.25 -13.65
N PHE A 10 33.48 27.69 -12.98
CA PHE A 10 32.11 27.68 -13.49
C PHE A 10 31.99 27.23 -14.96
N SER A 11 31.34 26.07 -15.07
CA SER A 11 30.20 25.83 -15.95
C SER A 11 30.43 25.62 -17.44
N ALA A 12 29.83 24.52 -17.87
CA ALA A 12 29.43 24.21 -19.23
C ALA A 12 30.61 24.07 -20.19
N TYR A 13 31.19 22.88 -20.26
CA TYR A 13 31.47 22.16 -21.51
C TYR A 13 32.45 21.02 -21.21
N ALA A 14 31.94 19.82 -20.98
CA ALA A 14 32.62 18.63 -21.45
C ALA A 14 31.60 17.52 -21.74
N PRO A 15 31.79 16.77 -22.83
CA PRO A 15 30.75 16.12 -23.61
C PRO A 15 30.42 14.73 -23.05
N VAL A 16 29.19 14.28 -23.25
CA VAL A 16 28.75 12.91 -23.00
C VAL A 16 29.61 11.92 -23.81
N PRO A 17 30.31 10.96 -23.17
CA PRO A 17 30.80 9.79 -23.88
C PRO A 17 29.73 8.70 -23.79
N SER A 18 29.24 8.32 -24.96
CA SER A 18 28.51 7.10 -25.24
C SER A 18 29.20 5.89 -24.62
N SER A 19 28.56 5.21 -23.65
CA SER A 19 28.47 3.74 -23.49
C SER A 19 28.28 3.30 -22.03
N LEU A 20 27.08 2.81 -21.75
CA LEU A 20 26.77 1.74 -20.79
C LEU A 20 27.08 1.97 -19.31
N ALA A 21 26.33 2.87 -18.67
CA ALA A 21 25.88 2.64 -17.30
C ALA A 21 24.36 2.53 -17.32
N VAL A 22 23.87 1.30 -17.47
CA VAL A 22 22.47 0.99 -17.24
C VAL A 22 22.22 1.10 -15.73
N ALA A 23 21.93 2.31 -15.27
CA ALA A 23 21.33 2.51 -13.96
C ALA A 23 19.83 2.41 -14.15
N PHE A 24 19.30 1.18 -14.05
CA PHE A 24 17.89 0.98 -13.72
C PHE A 24 17.67 1.53 -12.31
N ALA A 25 17.49 2.85 -12.19
CA ALA A 25 16.77 3.43 -11.07
C ALA A 25 15.28 3.14 -11.32
N ALA A 26 14.91 1.87 -11.17
CA ALA A 26 13.54 1.50 -10.89
C ALA A 26 13.22 2.09 -9.50
N ALA A 27 12.85 3.37 -9.45
CA ALA A 27 11.95 3.86 -8.43
C ALA A 27 10.56 3.27 -8.75
N GLY A 28 10.47 1.93 -8.70
CA GLY A 28 9.21 1.25 -8.53
C GLY A 28 8.73 1.60 -7.14
N GLY A 29 7.94 2.66 -7.03
CA GLY A 29 6.98 2.74 -5.94
C GLY A 29 6.15 1.47 -5.98
N ILE A 30 6.18 0.70 -4.91
CA ILE A 30 5.25 -0.42 -4.72
C ILE A 30 3.89 0.27 -4.53
N PRO A 31 2.88 0.07 -5.41
CA PRO A 31 1.54 0.49 -5.08
C PRO A 31 1.06 -0.46 -3.98
N ASP A 32 1.17 -0.02 -2.73
CA ASP A 32 0.32 -0.51 -1.64
C ASP A 32 -1.11 -0.04 -1.97
N SER A 33 -1.74 -0.75 -2.91
CA SER A 33 -3.03 -0.37 -3.50
C SER A 33 -4.16 -0.77 -2.55
N ASP A 34 -4.25 -0.03 -1.46
CA ASP A 34 -5.42 0.08 -0.58
C ASP A 34 -6.17 1.40 -0.83
N GLU A 35 -6.09 1.95 -2.04
CA GLU A 35 -6.87 3.13 -2.44
C GLU A 35 -8.34 2.75 -2.70
N VAL A 36 -9.08 2.49 -1.61
CA VAL A 36 -10.52 2.31 -1.65
C VAL A 36 -11.18 3.67 -1.90
N HIS A 37 -11.47 3.96 -3.17
CA HIS A 37 -12.25 5.13 -3.55
C HIS A 37 -13.74 4.90 -3.26
N CYS A 38 -14.27 5.65 -2.30
CA CYS A 38 -15.69 5.68 -2.01
C CYS A 38 -16.38 6.76 -2.85
N ASN A 39 -17.51 6.43 -3.48
CA ASN A 39 -18.35 7.46 -4.10
C ASN A 39 -19.14 8.21 -3.02
N SER A 40 -19.15 9.55 -3.08
CA SER A 40 -20.05 10.35 -2.25
C SER A 40 -21.50 10.11 -2.69
N ASN A 41 -22.44 10.08 -1.75
CA ASN A 41 -23.90 9.79 -1.90
C ASN A 41 -24.37 8.35 -1.60
N GLN A 42 -23.50 7.39 -1.27
CA GLN A 42 -23.93 6.04 -0.93
C GLN A 42 -23.16 5.44 0.25
N GLN A 43 -23.88 4.74 1.14
CA GLN A 43 -23.30 3.96 2.21
C GLN A 43 -23.22 2.49 1.79
N TYR A 44 -22.00 1.95 1.71
CA TYR A 44 -21.75 0.56 1.33
C TYR A 44 -20.47 0.05 1.96
N VAL A 45 -20.31 -1.28 1.94
CA VAL A 45 -19.16 -1.95 2.54
C VAL A 45 -18.36 -2.69 1.48
N VAL A 46 -17.05 -2.50 1.50
CA VAL A 46 -16.10 -3.06 0.56
C VAL A 46 -15.17 -4.03 1.31
N PRO A 47 -15.17 -5.33 0.98
CA PRO A 47 -14.22 -6.26 1.56
C PRO A 47 -12.80 -5.93 1.12
N HIS A 48 -11.82 -6.06 2.02
CA HIS A 48 -10.43 -5.82 1.69
C HIS A 48 -9.91 -6.88 0.70
N SER A 49 -9.12 -6.50 -0.30
CA SER A 49 -8.59 -7.42 -1.34
C SER A 49 -7.70 -8.56 -0.82
N VAL A 50 -7.04 -8.39 0.33
CA VAL A 50 -6.00 -9.29 0.84
C VAL A 50 -6.39 -9.93 2.19
N TYR A 51 -6.99 -9.15 3.08
CA TYR A 51 -7.29 -9.55 4.45
C TYR A 51 -8.77 -9.93 4.61
N CYS A 52 -9.06 -11.13 5.12
CA CYS A 52 -10.45 -11.58 5.29
C CYS A 52 -11.18 -10.86 6.43
N ASP A 53 -10.43 -10.50 7.44
CA ASP A 53 -10.85 -9.86 8.68
C ASP A 53 -10.94 -8.33 8.56
N ARG A 54 -10.69 -7.77 7.38
CA ARG A 54 -10.76 -6.32 7.14
C ARG A 54 -11.78 -5.98 6.07
N PHE A 55 -12.43 -4.85 6.26
CA PHE A 55 -13.38 -4.28 5.32
C PHE A 55 -13.42 -2.76 5.48
N TYR A 56 -13.84 -2.06 4.45
CA TYR A 56 -14.03 -0.61 4.47
C TYR A 56 -15.52 -0.32 4.43
N ALA A 57 -16.02 0.47 5.37
CA ALA A 57 -17.35 1.07 5.25
C ALA A 57 -17.18 2.45 4.60
N CYS A 58 -17.73 2.60 3.40
CA CYS A 58 -17.87 3.88 2.75
C CYS A 58 -19.08 4.60 3.35
N ASP A 59 -18.86 5.78 3.92
CA ASP A 59 -19.92 6.70 4.33
C ASP A 59 -19.69 8.07 3.70
N ASN A 60 -20.67 8.58 2.93
CA ASN A 60 -20.60 9.89 2.28
C ASN A 60 -19.31 10.18 1.49
N GLY A 61 -18.71 9.16 0.87
CA GLY A 61 -17.45 9.28 0.12
C GLY A 61 -16.19 9.14 0.98
N THR A 62 -16.34 8.87 2.27
CA THR A 62 -15.23 8.62 3.19
C THR A 62 -15.09 7.12 3.47
N PRO A 63 -13.97 6.47 3.09
CA PRO A 63 -13.68 5.10 3.48
C PRO A 63 -13.23 5.05 4.94
N VAL A 64 -13.95 4.28 5.75
CA VAL A 64 -13.54 3.95 7.13
C VAL A 64 -13.15 2.49 7.18
N MET A 65 -11.91 2.21 7.56
CA MET A 65 -11.41 0.84 7.71
C MET A 65 -11.90 0.23 9.02
N TYR A 66 -12.48 -0.97 8.94
CA TYR A 66 -12.85 -1.80 10.06
C TYR A 66 -12.09 -3.12 10.03
N GLN A 67 -11.77 -3.62 11.22
CA GLN A 67 -11.13 -4.90 11.41
C GLN A 67 -11.95 -5.72 12.42
N CYS A 68 -12.26 -6.96 12.05
CA CYS A 68 -12.91 -7.92 12.93
C CYS A 68 -11.96 -8.38 14.04
N GLU A 69 -12.53 -8.90 15.12
CA GLU A 69 -11.80 -9.57 16.19
C GLU A 69 -11.13 -10.86 15.72
N ASP A 70 -10.26 -11.38 16.57
CA ASP A 70 -9.44 -12.53 16.25
C ASP A 70 -10.24 -13.82 16.20
N GLY A 71 -10.02 -14.59 15.13
CA GLY A 71 -10.85 -15.75 14.82
C GLY A 71 -12.13 -15.42 14.04
N TYR A 72 -12.39 -14.14 13.76
CA TYR A 72 -13.51 -13.68 12.95
C TYR A 72 -13.04 -13.14 11.59
N GLY A 73 -13.88 -13.28 10.58
CA GLY A 73 -13.70 -12.72 9.24
C GLY A 73 -14.97 -12.02 8.78
N TYR A 74 -14.82 -11.13 7.80
CA TYR A 74 -15.95 -10.37 7.27
C TYR A 74 -16.79 -11.21 6.31
N HIS A 75 -18.06 -11.42 6.67
CA HIS A 75 -19.04 -12.16 5.86
C HIS A 75 -19.79 -11.21 4.92
N VAL A 76 -19.46 -11.22 3.64
CA VAL A 76 -20.04 -10.28 2.64
C VAL A 76 -21.58 -10.39 2.56
N GLU A 77 -22.14 -11.61 2.58
CA GLU A 77 -23.60 -11.78 2.45
C GLU A 77 -24.40 -11.37 3.70
N LYS A 78 -23.75 -11.37 4.87
CA LYS A 78 -24.37 -10.99 6.16
C LYS A 78 -23.97 -9.58 6.60
N GLN A 79 -23.00 -8.99 5.91
CA GLN A 79 -22.35 -7.72 6.21
C GLN A 79 -21.87 -7.60 7.67
N GLU A 80 -21.41 -8.71 8.25
CA GLU A 80 -21.02 -8.80 9.66
C GLU A 80 -19.75 -9.65 9.84
N CYS A 81 -19.02 -9.42 10.92
CA CYS A 81 -17.94 -10.30 11.36
C CYS A 81 -18.53 -11.62 11.89
N LYS A 82 -18.16 -12.74 11.27
CA LYS A 82 -18.53 -14.09 11.71
C LYS A 82 -17.27 -14.94 11.84
N TYR A 83 -17.37 -16.08 12.52
CA TYR A 83 -16.25 -17.00 12.65
C TYR A 83 -15.65 -17.38 11.29
N LEU A 84 -14.32 -17.49 11.22
CA LEU A 84 -13.61 -17.74 9.97
C LEU A 84 -14.06 -19.00 9.22
N HIS A 85 -14.55 -20.01 9.93
CA HIS A 85 -15.07 -21.24 9.31
C HIS A 85 -16.46 -21.07 8.67
N LEU A 86 -17.20 -20.01 9.02
CA LEU A 86 -18.52 -19.69 8.46
C LEU A 86 -18.43 -18.71 7.28
N VAL A 87 -17.32 -17.98 7.15
CA VAL A 87 -17.17 -16.96 6.10
C VAL A 87 -16.45 -17.51 4.88
N LYS A 88 -16.84 -17.01 3.71
CA LYS A 88 -16.15 -17.29 2.44
C LYS A 88 -15.15 -16.18 2.14
N CYS A 89 -13.91 -16.35 2.58
CA CYS A 89 -12.82 -15.40 2.33
C CYS A 89 -12.39 -15.35 0.85
N GLY A 90 -12.49 -16.47 0.13
CA GLY A 90 -12.05 -16.58 -1.26
C GLY A 90 -10.53 -16.43 -1.39
N THR A 91 -10.08 -15.41 -2.13
CA THR A 91 -8.66 -15.07 -2.33
C THR A 91 -8.05 -14.34 -1.14
N ARG A 92 -8.87 -13.77 -0.25
CA ARG A 92 -8.47 -12.97 0.93
C ARG A 92 -8.01 -13.87 2.08
N LYS A 93 -6.90 -14.58 1.92
CA LYS A 93 -6.47 -15.58 2.93
C LYS A 93 -5.64 -15.01 4.06
N LYS A 94 -5.26 -13.73 4.02
CA LYS A 94 -4.51 -13.11 5.13
C LYS A 94 -5.47 -12.72 6.24
N LEU A 95 -4.98 -12.81 7.46
CA LEU A 95 -5.64 -12.32 8.66
C LEU A 95 -4.71 -11.32 9.33
N ARG A 96 -5.22 -10.57 10.31
CA ARG A 96 -4.37 -9.85 11.25
C ARG A 96 -3.28 -10.79 11.76
N LYS A 97 -2.03 -10.42 11.51
CA LYS A 97 -0.92 -11.07 12.20
C LYS A 97 -0.95 -10.58 13.64
N PHE A 98 -1.16 -11.48 14.58
CA PHE A 98 -0.69 -11.23 15.94
C PHE A 98 0.82 -11.15 15.86
N ASN A 99 1.38 -9.98 16.18
CA ASN A 99 2.79 -9.91 16.53
C ASN A 99 2.97 -10.64 17.87
N ILE A 100 3.10 -11.96 17.80
CA ILE A 100 3.52 -12.85 18.90
C ILE A 100 5.03 -12.72 19.21
N LEU A 101 5.73 -11.72 18.67
CA LEU A 101 7.15 -11.45 18.90
C LEU A 101 7.35 -10.12 19.66
N SER A 102 6.67 -9.97 20.79
CA SER A 102 7.02 -9.00 21.84
C SER A 102 7.26 -9.72 23.17
N SER A 103 8.05 -10.80 23.12
CA SER A 103 8.71 -11.41 24.29
C SER A 103 10.17 -11.61 23.98
#